data_AF-A0A7Y2A763-F1
#
_entry.id   AF-A0A7Y2A763-F1
#
_cell.length_a   1.000
_cell.length_b   1.000
_cell.length_c   1.000
_cell.angle_alpha   90.00
_cell.angle_beta   90.00
_cell.angle_gamma   90.00
#
_symmetry.space_group_name_H-M   'P 1'
#
loop_
_entity.id
_entity.type
_entity.pdbx_description
1 polymer ?
#
loop_
_entity_poly.entity_id
_entity_poly.type
_entity_poly.pdbx_seq_one_letter_code
_entity_poly.pdbx_strand_id
1 'polypeptide(L)' 'MDNLLLEQLVIYGSIFIVCALIIFLYLRKKSKDSTINIEKVAIAKEEGIHEPVSLHPFIDPNICIGSGACVSACPEQDIL' A
#
# COMPACT_ATOMS: atom_id res chain seq x y z
N MET A 1 -36.96 24.04 14.23
CA MET A 1 -35.71 24.09 13.45
C MET A 1 -34.61 23.22 14.04
N ASP A 2 -34.58 22.99 15.36
CA ASP A 2 -33.43 22.35 16.03
C ASP A 2 -33.25 20.86 15.71
N ASN A 3 -34.34 20.10 15.56
CA ASN A 3 -34.26 18.66 15.23
C ASN A 3 -33.66 18.40 13.84
N LEU A 4 -33.99 19.25 12.85
CA LEU A 4 -33.50 19.08 11.48
C LEU A 4 -31.98 19.33 11.39
N LEU A 5 -31.47 20.31 12.13
CA LEU A 5 -30.03 20.59 12.20
C LEU A 5 -29.28 19.49 12.94
N LEU A 6 -29.87 18.94 14.01
CA LEU A 6 -29.28 17.87 14.80
C LEU A 6 -29.19 16.56 14.00
N GLU A 7 -30.23 16.21 13.24
CA GLU A 7 -30.22 15.06 12.32
C GLU A 7 -29.14 15.19 11.24
N GLN A 8 -29.02 16.37 10.61
CA GLN A 8 -27.98 16.62 9.60
C GLN A 8 -26.56 16.49 10.18
N LEU A 9 -26.33 17.03 11.38
CA LEU A 9 -25.04 16.95 12.06
C LEU A 9 -24.65 15.50 12.37
N VAL A 10 -25.61 14.70 12.84
CA VAL A 10 -25.38 13.28 13.17
C VAL A 10 -25.07 12.47 11.90
N ILE A 11 -25.82 12.68 10.81
CA ILE A 11 -25.62 11.96 9.56
C ILE A 11 -24.26 12.31 8.94
N TYR A 12 -23.95 13.59 8.75
CA TYR A 12 -22.68 13.98 8.14
C TYR A 12 -21.48 13.67 9.04
N GLY A 13 -21.62 13.84 10.35
CA GLY A 13 -20.58 13.49 11.32
C GLY A 13 -20.26 12.00 11.32
N SER A 14 -21.29 11.14 11.31
CA SER A 14 -21.08 9.69 11.27
C SER A 14 -20.40 9.24 9.97
N ILE A 15 -20.82 9.76 8.81
CA ILE A 15 -20.20 9.46 7.51
C ILE A 15 -18.73 9.92 7.51
N PHE A 16 -18.46 11.14 7.97
CA PHE A 16 -17.10 11.67 8.03
C PHE A 16 -16.20 10.82 8.93
N ILE A 17 -16.69 10.39 10.09
CA ILE A 17 -15.96 9.51 11.01
C ILE A 17 -15.67 8.15 10.35
N VAL A 18 -16.65 7.56 9.67
CA VAL A 18 -16.46 6.28 8.96
C VAL A 18 -15.42 6.43 7.85
N CYS A 19 -15.52 7.46 7.02
CA CYS A 19 -14.53 7.72 5.96
C CYS A 19 -13.13 7.96 6.54
N ALA A 20 -13.02 8.79 7.59
CA ALA A 20 -11.76 9.07 8.27
C ALA A 20 -11.15 7.79 8.87
N LEU A 21 -11.97 6.93 9.49
CA LEU A 21 -11.54 5.66 10.05
C LEU A 21 -10.99 4.72 8.97
N ILE A 22 -11.70 4.58 7.84
CA ILE A 22 -11.26 3.74 6.71
C ILE A 22 -9.92 4.23 6.17
N ILE A 23 -9.79 5.54 5.90
CA ILE A 23 -8.55 6.15 5.42
C ILE A 23 -7.42 5.94 6.43
N PHE A 24 -7.69 6.14 7.71
CA PHE A 24 -6.71 5.96 8.78
C PHE A 24 -6.20 4.51 8.87
N LEU A 25 -7.09 3.52 8.82
CA LEU A 25 -6.72 2.11 8.84
C LEU A 25 -5.94 1.72 7.58
N TYR A 26 -6.34 2.22 6.41
CA TYR A 26 -5.62 2.02 5.15
C TYR A 26 -4.18 2.57 5.21
N LEU A 27 -4.01 3.82 5.66
CA LEU A 27 -2.70 4.45 5.80
C LEU A 27 -1.82 3.74 6.84
N ARG A 28 -2.38 3.34 7.98
CA ARG A 28 -1.66 2.56 9.00
C ARG A 28 -1.15 1.23 8.45
N LYS A 29 -1.99 0.51 7.71
CA LYS A 29 -1.59 -0.76 7.09
C LYS A 29 -0.47 -0.56 6.07
N LYS A 30 -0.63 0.43 5.18
CA LYS A 30 0.37 0.76 4.16
C LYS A 30 1.75 1.08 4.75
N SER A 31 1.80 1.83 5.85
CA SER A 31 3.07 2.19 6.49
C SER A 31 3.82 0.98 7.06
N LYS A 32 3.11 -0.04 7.55
CA LYS A 32 3.72 -1.21 8.18
C LYS A 32 4.30 -2.18 7.15
N ASP A 33 3.59 -2.38 6.05
CA ASP A 33 4.02 -3.30 4.98
C ASP A 33 5.26 -2.75 4.23
N SER A 34 5.42 -1.42 4.18
CA SER A 34 6.58 -0.79 3.54
C SER A 34 7.91 -1.07 4.25
N THR A 35 7.93 -1.14 5.58
CA THR A 35 9.19 -1.28 6.33
C THR A 35 9.81 -2.66 6.14
N ILE A 36 8.99 -3.71 6.13
CA ILE A 36 9.45 -5.10 5.98
C ILE A 36 10.11 -5.29 4.60
N ASN A 37 9.52 -4.75 3.55
CA ASN A 37 10.07 -4.86 2.20
C ASN A 37 11.37 -4.05 2.04
N ILE A 38 11.49 -2.89 2.68
CA ILE A 38 12.72 -2.09 2.64
C ILE A 38 13.88 -2.86 3.28
N GLU A 39 13.64 -3.54 4.41
CA GLU A 39 14.65 -4.34 5.09
C GLU A 39 15.12 -5.53 4.24
N LYS A 40 14.19 -6.27 3.62
CA LYS A 40 14.52 -7.37 2.69
C LYS A 40 15.37 -6.89 1.52
N VAL A 41 15.01 -5.75 0.91
CA VAL A 41 15.77 -5.16 -0.20
C VAL A 41 17.16 -4.71 0.25
N ALA A 42 17.31 -4.19 1.46
CA ALA A 42 18.61 -3.81 2.01
C ALA A 42 19.53 -5.04 2.14
N ILE A 43 19.03 -6.15 2.71
CA ILE A 43 19.78 -7.41 2.84
C ILE A 43 20.19 -7.94 1.47
N ALA A 44 19.27 -8.00 0.50
CA ALA A 44 19.56 -8.49 -0.85
C ALA A 44 20.61 -7.63 -1.58
N LYS A 45 20.66 -6.31 -1.30
CA LYS A 45 21.71 -5.40 -1.81
C LYS A 45 23.06 -5.68 -1.18
N GLU A 46 23.11 -5.94 0.13
CA GLU A 46 24.35 -6.30 0.83
C GLU A 46 24.92 -7.63 0.33
N GLU A 47 24.07 -8.61 0.06
CA GLU A 47 24.47 -9.92 -0.45
C GLU A 47 24.80 -9.91 -1.96
N GLY A 48 24.59 -8.80 -2.66
CA GLY A 48 24.87 -8.66 -4.09
C GLY A 48 23.93 -9.45 -5.01
N ILE A 49 22.84 -10.00 -4.47
CA ILE A 49 21.82 -10.80 -5.17
C ILE A 49 20.56 -9.99 -5.50
N HIS A 50 20.59 -8.67 -5.24
CA HIS A 50 19.47 -7.74 -5.36
C HIS A 50 18.79 -7.72 -6.73
N GLU A 51 19.49 -8.05 -7.81
CA GLU A 51 18.88 -8.09 -9.15
C GLU A 51 19.45 -9.23 -10.00
N PRO A 52 18.60 -10.08 -10.59
CA PRO A 52 19.06 -11.06 -11.56
C PRO A 52 19.59 -10.35 -12.80
N VAL A 53 20.64 -10.91 -13.40
CA VAL A 53 21.24 -10.43 -14.66
C VAL A 53 20.25 -10.28 -15.83
N SER A 54 19.04 -10.84 -15.71
CA SER A 54 18.00 -10.85 -16.74
C SER A 54 16.71 -10.12 -16.36
N LEU A 55 16.68 -9.29 -15.29
CA LEU A 55 15.45 -8.66 -14.76
C LEU A 55 14.53 -8.13 -15.88
N HIS A 56 13.46 -8.88 -16.16
CA HIS A 56 12.42 -8.52 -17.11
C HIS A 56 11.05 -8.74 -16.46
N PRO A 57 10.19 -7.72 -16.41
CA PRO A 57 10.40 -6.34 -16.90
C PRO A 57 11.30 -5.49 -15.98
N PHE A 58 11.89 -4.43 -16.51
CA PHE A 58 12.53 -3.39 -15.70
C PHE A 58 11.48 -2.67 -14.83
N ILE A 59 11.67 -2.70 -13.51
CA ILE A 59 10.74 -2.09 -12.54
C ILE A 59 11.30 -0.71 -12.15
N ASP A 60 10.69 0.37 -12.64
CA ASP A 60 11.01 1.72 -12.17
C ASP A 60 10.23 2.04 -10.89
N PRO A 61 10.89 2.18 -9.72
CA PRO A 61 10.22 2.50 -8.46
C PRO A 61 9.58 3.89 -8.45
N ASN A 62 9.97 4.81 -9.35
CA ASN A 62 9.33 6.13 -9.48
C ASN A 62 7.98 6.05 -10.20
N ILE A 63 7.75 4.99 -10.97
CA ILE A 63 6.51 4.76 -11.74
C ILE A 63 5.63 3.70 -11.06
N CYS A 64 6.25 2.79 -10.28
CA CYS A 64 5.55 1.70 -9.61
C CYS A 64 4.49 2.19 -8.62
N ILE A 65 3.25 1.72 -8.78
CA ILE A 65 2.12 2.04 -7.89
C ILE A 65 1.91 1.02 -6.75
N GLY A 66 2.76 -0.01 -6.66
CA GLY A 66 2.68 -1.04 -5.62
C GLY A 66 1.46 -1.97 -5.72
N SER A 67 0.94 -2.20 -6.93
CA SER A 67 -0.23 -3.08 -7.15
C SER A 67 0.09 -4.58 -7.06
N GLY A 68 1.36 -4.98 -7.14
CA GLY A 68 1.76 -6.39 -7.17
C GLY A 68 1.43 -7.12 -8.47
N ALA A 69 0.97 -6.42 -9.51
CA ALA A 69 0.53 -7.03 -10.77
C ALA A 69 1.66 -7.81 -11.48
N CYS A 70 2.91 -7.32 -11.40
CA CYS A 70 4.08 -8.02 -11.95
C CYS A 70 4.31 -9.38 -11.27
N VAL A 71 4.13 -9.47 -9.96
CA VAL A 71 4.28 -10.72 -9.19
C VAL A 71 3.17 -11.70 -9.54
N SER A 72 1.93 -11.23 -9.64
CA SER A 72 0.79 -12.08 -10.04
C SER A 72 0.89 -12.57 -11.49
N ALA A 73 1.51 -11.79 -12.38
CA ALA A 73 1.72 -12.17 -13.78
C ALA A 73 2.94 -13.08 -13.97
N CYS A 74 3.86 -13.15 -13.00
CA CYS A 74 5.07 -13.94 -13.13
C CYS A 74 4.73 -15.45 -13.08
N PRO A 75 5.12 -16.23 -14.11
CA PRO A 75 4.83 -17.66 -14.15
C PRO A 75 5.57 -18.46 -13.08
N GLU A 76 6.69 -17.93 -12.57
CA GLU A 76 7.53 -18.57 -11.55
C GLU A 76 6.91 -18.50 -10.15
N GLN A 77 6.07 -17.48 -9.90
CA GLN A 77 5.45 -17.14 -8.61
C GLN A 77 6.50 -16.84 -7.51
N ASP A 78 6.15 -15.99 -6.54
CA ASP A 78 6.96 -15.71 -5.33
C ASP A 78 8.38 -15.12 -5.58
N ILE A 79 8.44 -13.96 -6.27
CA ILE A 79 9.68 -13.28 -6.69
C ILE A 79 10.10 -12.08 -5.79
N LEU A 80 9.59 -11.96 -4.56
CA LEU A 80 9.79 -10.80 -3.64
C LEU A 80 10.32 -11.17 -2.25
#